data_AF-A0A9D4I7B8-F1
#
_entry.id   AF-A0A9D4I7B8-F1
#
_cell.length_a   1.000
_cell.length_b   1.000
_cell.length_c   1.000
_cell.angle_alpha   90.00
_cell.angle_beta   90.00
_cell.angle_gamma   90.00
#
_symmetry.space_group_name_H-M   'P 1'
#
loop_
_entity.id
_entity.type
_entity.pdbx_description
1 polymer ?
#
loop_
_entity_poly.entity_id
_entity_poly.type
_entity_poly.pdbx_seq_one_letter_code
_entity_poly.pdbx_strand_id
1 'polypeptide(L)' 'MITVRNDMLEKGRTLQQQHRCVDVTHHEDALFVTSEKAVYQYTLTGLVIQKLYEDTT' A
#
# COMPACT_ATOMS: atom_id res chain seq x y z
N MET A 1 -9.87 10.90 -7.67
CA MET A 1 -10.42 10.65 -6.33
C MET A 1 -10.40 9.14 -6.13
N ILE A 2 -9.42 8.61 -5.39
CA ILE A 2 -9.27 7.15 -5.21
C ILE A 2 -9.96 6.77 -3.91
N THR A 3 -11.02 5.97 -4.00
CA THR A 3 -11.75 5.43 -2.84
C THR A 3 -11.39 3.97 -2.70
N VAL A 4 -10.55 3.66 -1.72
CA VAL A 4 -10.19 2.28 -1.35
C VAL A 4 -11.28 1.77 -0.41
N ARG A 5 -12.04 0.75 -0.84
CA ARG A 5 -12.94 -0.04 0.03
C ARG A 5 -12.41 -1.46 0.08
N ASN A 6 -11.64 -1.74 1.13
CA ASN A 6 -11.32 -3.09 1.58
C ASN A 6 -11.84 -3.16 3.00
N ASP A 7 -12.80 -4.04 3.28
CA ASP A 7 -13.56 -4.14 4.54
C ASP A 7 -12.71 -4.55 5.77
N MET A 8 -11.37 -4.49 5.67
CA MET A 8 -10.41 -4.68 6.78
C MET A 8 -9.37 -3.54 6.91
N LEU A 9 -9.53 -2.43 6.20
CA LEU A 9 -8.91 -1.16 6.55
C LEU A 9 -9.99 -0.32 7.23
N GLU A 10 -9.81 0.03 8.50
CA GLU A 10 -10.69 1.00 9.16
C GLU A 10 -10.91 2.19 8.22
N LYS A 11 -12.17 2.39 7.79
CA LYS A 11 -12.60 3.47 6.90
C LYS A 11 -12.13 4.80 7.48
N GLY A 12 -10.97 5.29 7.07
CA GLY A 12 -10.39 6.52 7.62
C GLY A 12 -8.89 6.72 7.44
N ARG A 13 -8.12 5.68 7.12
CA ARG A 13 -6.67 5.85 6.87
C ARG A 13 -6.36 5.95 5.39
N THR A 14 -6.03 7.15 4.95
CA THR A 14 -5.51 7.41 3.59
C THR A 14 -4.00 7.14 3.59
N LEU A 15 -3.54 6.16 2.82
CA LEU A 15 -2.13 5.94 2.57
C LEU A 15 -1.65 6.94 1.53
N GLN A 16 -0.75 7.84 1.91
CA GLN A 16 -0.16 8.81 0.99
C GLN A 16 1.08 8.19 0.34
N GLN A 17 1.02 7.98 -0.97
CA GLN A 17 2.14 7.46 -1.76
C GLN A 17 2.70 8.55 -2.68
N GLN A 18 4.00 8.51 -2.95
CA GLN A 18 4.66 9.41 -3.89
C GLN A 18 4.34 9.04 -5.36
N HIS A 19 4.01 7.79 -5.61
CA HIS A 19 3.74 7.25 -6.94
C HIS A 19 2.32 6.73 -7.01
N ARG A 20 1.79 6.63 -8.24
CA ARG A 20 0.46 6.09 -8.47
C ARG A 20 0.41 4.64 -7.99
N CYS A 21 -0.58 4.34 -7.16
CA CYS A 21 -0.91 2.96 -6.79
C CYS A 21 -1.42 2.22 -8.03
N VAL A 22 -0.79 1.09 -8.32
CA VAL A 22 -1.14 0.18 -9.41
C VAL A 22 -1.98 -0.97 -8.86
N ASP A 23 -1.55 -1.54 -7.73
CA ASP A 23 -2.22 -2.70 -7.14
C ASP A 23 -2.06 -2.75 -5.61
N VAL A 24 -3.00 -3.41 -4.94
CA VAL A 24 -3.00 -3.65 -3.50
C VAL A 24 -3.34 -5.11 -3.24
N THR A 25 -2.38 -5.87 -2.71
CA THR A 25 -2.54 -7.26 -2.35
C THR A 25 -2.44 -7.44 -0.84
N HIS A 26 -3.32 -8.25 -0.26
CA HIS A 26 -3.29 -8.64 1.14
C HIS A 26 -2.70 -10.04 1.28
N HIS A 27 -1.68 -10.22 2.11
CA HIS A 27 -1.08 -11.52 2.40
C HIS A 27 -0.76 -11.62 3.90
N GLU A 28 -1.31 -12.64 4.54
CA GLU A 28 -1.21 -12.87 6.00
C GLU A 28 -1.66 -11.63 6.80
N ASP A 29 -0.73 -10.98 7.51
CA ASP A 29 -0.96 -9.77 8.33
C ASP A 29 -0.33 -8.52 7.71
N ALA A 30 -0.11 -8.53 6.39
CA ALA A 30 0.49 -7.42 5.66
C ALA A 30 -0.28 -7.03 4.40
N LEU A 31 -0.24 -5.73 4.11
CA LEU A 31 -0.75 -5.11 2.89
C LEU A 31 0.43 -4.74 1.99
N PHE A 32 0.49 -5.37 0.83
CA PHE A 32 1.47 -5.08 -0.21
C PHE A 32 0.84 -4.10 -1.18
N VAL A 33 1.38 -2.90 -1.26
CA VAL A 33 0.94 -1.88 -2.21
C VAL A 33 2.01 -1.70 -3.27
N THR A 34 1.65 -2.05 -4.50
CA THR A 34 2.48 -1.90 -5.67
C THR A 34 2.15 -0.55 -6.31
N SER A 35 3.15 0.31 -6.40
CA SER A 35 3.12 1.55 -7.17
C SER A 35 3.93 1.39 -8.46
N GLU A 36 3.80 2.34 -9.39
CA GLU A 36 4.51 2.31 -10.69
C GLU A 36 6.04 2.15 -10.58
N LYS A 37 6.62 2.64 -9.48
CA LYS A 37 8.08 2.61 -9.24
C LYS A 37 8.50 1.83 -8.01
N ALA A 38 7.58 1.35 -7.18
CA ALA A 38 7.97 0.77 -5.90
C ALA A 38 6.94 -0.20 -5.36
N VAL A 39 7.40 -1.17 -4.56
CA VAL A 39 6.53 -2.06 -3.79
C VAL A 39 6.73 -1.77 -2.31
N TYR A 40 5.63 -1.44 -1.64
CA TYR A 40 5.60 -1.11 -0.23
C TYR A 40 4.85 -2.20 0.53
N GLN A 41 5.38 -2.60 1.67
CA GLN A 41 4.70 -3.45 2.63
C GLN A 41 4.23 -2.59 3.79
N TYR A 42 2.93 -2.67 4.08
CA TYR A 42 2.27 -2.02 5.20
C TYR A 42 1.75 -3.08 6.17
N THR A 43 1.65 -2.72 7.43
CA THR A 43 0.84 -3.47 8.39
C THR A 43 -0.64 -3.31 8.04
N LEU A 44 -1.51 -4.18 8.57
CA LEU A 44 -2.97 -3.98 8.49
C LEU A 44 -3.43 -2.65 9.12
N THR A 45 -2.62 -2.10 10.03
CA THR A 45 -2.85 -0.78 10.64
C THR A 45 -2.39 0.39 9.76
N GLY A 46 -1.80 0.13 8.59
CA GLY A 46 -1.37 1.15 7.63
C GLY A 46 -0.01 1.80 7.94
N LEU A 47 0.80 1.21 8.82
CA LEU A 47 2.19 1.63 9.00
C LEU A 47 3.06 0.97 7.95
N VAL A 48 3.95 1.74 7.31
CA VAL A 48 4.96 1.17 6.41
C VAL A 48 5.87 0.28 7.24
N ILE A 49 5.89 -1.02 6.92
CA ILE A 49 6.86 -1.97 7.44
C ILE A 49 8.17 -1.77 6.68
N GLN A 50 8.11 -1.84 5.35
CA GLN A 50 9.28 -1.89 4.50
C GLN A 50 8.98 -1.47 3.06
N LYS A 51 9.98 -0.92 2.37
CA LYS A 51 10.01 -0.82 0.91
C LYS A 51 10.74 -2.04 0.36
N LEU A 52 10.02 -2.90 -0.35
CA LEU A 52 10.55 -4.17 -0.87
C LEU A 52 11.32 -3.98 -2.16
N TYR A 53 10.90 -3.00 -2.96
CA TYR A 53 11.51 -2.72 -4.26
C TYR A 53 11.30 -1.25 -4.62
N GLU A 54 12.30 -0.65 -5.27
CA GLU A 54 12.21 0.64 -5.92
C GLU A 54 12.97 0.59 -7.25
N ASP A 55 12.28 0.91 -8.33
CA ASP A 55 12.89 1.17 -9.62
C ASP A 55 13.39 2.63 -9.64
N THR A 56 14.71 2.81 -9.60
CA THR A 56 15.37 4.12 -9.62
C THR A 56 15.72 4.58 -11.04
N THR A 57 15.09 4.02 -12.07
CA THR A 57 15.33 4.38 -13.47
C THR A 57 14.66 5.72 -13.84
#